data_AF-A0A523DCU3-F1
#
_entry.id   AF-A0A523DCU3-F1
#
_cell.length_a   1.000
_cell.length_b   1.000
_cell.length_c   1.000
_cell.angle_alpha   90.00
_cell.angle_beta   90.00
_cell.angle_gamma   90.00
#
_symmetry.space_group_name_H-M   'P 1'
#
loop_
_entity.id
_entity.type
_entity.pdbx_description
1 polymer ?
#
loop_
_entity_poly.entity_id
_entity_poly.type
_entity_poly.pdbx_seq_one_letter_code
_entity_poly.pdbx_strand_id
1 'polypeptide(L)'
;MHHDTRLIPIGDAAPSQAGPPSAMGSSRGPWEGDTLVVETTNLSRRASGSTRDVRVTERFTRVGPEMLQYEYTLDDPSTWTQPWTACLFMRTAPGTGVIYEFLSWHAYSNI
;
A
#
# COMPACT_ATOMS: atom_id res chain seq x y z
N MET A 1 -4.20 10.54 15.10
CA MET A 1 -4.78 10.40 13.74
C MET A 1 -3.76 10.93 12.75
N HIS A 2 -3.16 10.08 11.94
CA HIS A 2 -2.34 10.49 10.79
C HIS A 2 -3.25 10.42 9.57
N HIS A 3 -3.67 11.58 9.05
CA HIS A 3 -4.42 11.68 7.80
C HIS A 3 -3.47 12.12 6.69
N ASP A 4 -2.48 11.28 6.41
CA ASP A 4 -1.52 11.56 5.35
C ASP A 4 -2.12 11.07 4.03
N THR A 5 -2.26 11.99 3.06
CA THR A 5 -2.72 11.66 1.72
C THR A 5 -1.53 11.20 0.87
N ARG A 6 -1.60 9.98 0.32
CA ARG A 6 -0.61 9.47 -0.64
C ARG A 6 -1.06 9.79 -2.06
N LEU A 7 -0.21 10.47 -2.83
CA LEU A 7 -0.37 10.57 -4.28
C LEU A 7 0.28 9.35 -4.93
N ILE A 8 -0.47 8.65 -5.77
CA ILE A 8 0.03 7.48 -6.52
C ILE A 8 0.03 7.87 -8.00
N PRO A 9 1.20 8.13 -8.59
CA PRO A 9 1.31 8.35 -10.02
C PRO A 9 0.86 7.10 -10.78
N ILE A 10 -0.05 7.30 -11.74
CA ILE A 10 -0.56 6.27 -12.64
C ILE A 10 0.14 6.42 -13.99
N GLY A 11 0.74 5.34 -14.50
CA GLY A 11 1.47 5.31 -15.79
C GLY A 11 2.99 5.48 -15.69
N ASP A 12 3.66 5.58 -16.84
CA ASP A 12 5.13 5.55 -16.96
C ASP A 12 5.85 6.77 -16.36
N ALA A 13 5.12 7.86 -16.10
CA ALA A 13 5.64 9.11 -15.55
C ALA A 13 5.80 9.09 -14.03
N ALA A 14 6.12 7.93 -13.45
CA ALA A 14 6.41 7.86 -12.04
C ALA A 14 7.77 8.54 -11.75
N PRO A 15 7.85 9.51 -10.82
CA PRO A 15 9.12 10.11 -10.43
C PRO A 15 10.12 9.00 -10.05
N SER A 16 11.39 9.18 -10.43
CA SER A 16 12.46 8.31 -9.93
C SER A 16 12.40 8.28 -8.40
N GLN A 17 12.62 7.11 -7.79
CA GLN A 17 12.65 6.88 -6.33
C GLN A 17 13.77 7.66 -5.59
N ALA A 18 14.35 8.70 -6.21
CA ALA A 18 15.57 9.41 -5.81
C ALA A 18 15.36 10.45 -4.69
N GLY A 19 14.25 10.38 -3.95
CA GLY A 19 14.02 11.21 -2.77
C GLY A 19 14.54 10.53 -1.50
N PRO A 20 14.78 11.28 -0.41
CA PRO A 20 15.05 10.69 0.89
C PRO A 20 13.88 9.77 1.34
N PRO A 21 14.14 8.71 2.11
CA PRO A 21 13.08 7.83 2.60
C PRO A 21 11.98 8.60 3.33
N SER A 22 10.73 8.28 3.03
CA SER A 22 9.56 8.97 3.61
C SER A 22 8.63 7.98 4.30
N ALA A 23 7.78 8.46 5.23
CA ALA A 23 6.83 7.57 5.91
C ALA A 23 5.81 6.95 4.93
N MET A 24 5.57 7.61 3.79
CA MET A 24 4.66 7.17 2.74
C MET A 24 5.37 6.43 1.59
N GLY A 25 6.70 6.36 1.65
CA GLY A 25 7.53 5.76 0.61
C GLY A 25 7.46 6.50 -0.72
N SER A 26 7.81 5.77 -1.78
CA SER A 26 7.67 6.16 -3.19
C SER A 26 6.81 5.12 -3.88
N SER A 27 5.65 5.54 -4.40
CA SER A 27 4.68 4.64 -5.00
C SER A 27 4.57 4.79 -6.51
N ARG A 28 4.24 3.70 -7.20
CA ARG A 28 3.91 3.67 -8.64
C ARG A 28 2.73 2.74 -8.86
N GLY A 29 1.73 3.18 -9.63
CA GLY A 29 0.47 2.47 -9.78
C GLY A 29 0.08 2.16 -11.23
N PRO A 30 0.71 1.20 -11.93
CA PRO A 30 0.18 0.72 -13.21
C PRO A 30 -1.17 0.01 -13.06
N TRP A 31 -1.96 0.02 -14.14
CA TRP A 31 -3.17 -0.80 -14.26
C TRP A 31 -2.83 -2.14 -14.91
N GLU A 32 -3.35 -3.22 -14.34
CA GLU A 32 -3.35 -4.57 -14.91
C GLU A 32 -4.80 -5.00 -15.13
N GLY A 33 -5.33 -4.75 -16.33
CA GLY A 33 -6.75 -4.93 -16.60
C GLY A 33 -7.60 -4.04 -15.69
N ASP A 34 -8.44 -4.66 -14.86
CA ASP A 34 -9.35 -3.97 -13.93
C ASP A 34 -8.75 -3.77 -12.52
N THR A 35 -7.47 -4.11 -12.34
CA THR A 35 -6.77 -4.01 -11.06
C THR A 35 -5.73 -2.88 -11.10
N LEU A 36 -5.80 -1.96 -10.13
CA LEU A 36 -4.71 -1.02 -9.88
C LEU A 36 -3.66 -1.71 -9.02
N VAL A 37 -2.44 -1.83 -9.53
CA VAL A 37 -1.32 -2.47 -8.83
C VAL A 37 -0.36 -1.39 -8.39
N VAL A 38 -0.18 -1.21 -7.09
CA VAL A 38 0.66 -0.16 -6.52
C VAL A 38 1.87 -0.80 -5.86
N GLU A 39 3.05 -0.52 -6.40
CA GLU A 39 4.31 -0.85 -5.73
C GLU A 39 4.76 0.36 -4.90
N THR A 40 5.14 0.13 -3.65
CA THR A 40 5.72 1.13 -2.75
C THR A 40 7.04 0.64 -2.17
N THR A 41 8.06 1.51 -2.22
CA THR A 41 9.40 1.30 -1.66
C THR A 41 9.89 2.55 -0.92
N ASN A 42 11.15 2.58 -0.47
CA ASN A 42 11.80 3.75 0.13
C ASN A 42 11.09 4.29 1.38
N LEU A 43 10.61 3.36 2.22
CA LEU A 43 9.89 3.65 3.44
C LEU A 43 10.86 4.01 4.58
N SER A 44 10.65 5.15 5.24
CA SER A 44 11.46 5.55 6.41
C SER A 44 11.11 4.74 7.67
N ARG A 45 9.92 4.16 7.70
CA ARG A 45 9.37 3.35 8.78
C ARG A 45 9.19 1.89 8.33
N ARG A 46 9.34 0.99 9.29
CA ARG A 46 9.12 -0.45 9.10
C ARG A 46 7.65 -0.73 8.86
N ALA A 47 7.36 -1.71 8.01
CA ALA A 47 6.01 -2.17 7.76
C ALA A 47 5.77 -3.57 8.35
N SER A 48 4.90 -3.69 9.37
CA SER A 48 4.40 -4.95 9.92
C SER A 48 5.52 -5.91 10.34
N GLY A 49 6.56 -5.37 10.97
CA GLY A 49 7.73 -6.12 11.41
C GLY A 49 8.89 -6.16 10.42
N SER A 50 8.73 -5.60 9.20
CA SER A 50 9.78 -5.58 8.18
C SER A 50 10.98 -4.70 8.53
N THR A 51 12.04 -4.79 7.73
CA THR A 51 13.09 -3.79 7.59
C THR A 51 12.61 -2.60 6.77
N ARG A 52 13.50 -1.63 6.51
CA ARG A 52 13.22 -0.48 5.63
C ARG A 52 13.31 -0.82 4.14
N ASP A 53 13.93 -1.96 3.82
CA ASP A 53 14.11 -2.44 2.45
C ASP A 53 12.90 -3.23 1.93
N VAL A 54 11.81 -3.23 2.71
CA VAL A 54 10.55 -3.86 2.33
C VAL A 54 9.98 -3.27 1.04
N ARG A 55 9.54 -4.14 0.15
CA ARG A 55 8.68 -3.80 -0.97
C ARG A 55 7.24 -4.14 -0.61
N VAL A 56 6.35 -3.16 -0.74
CA VAL A 56 4.91 -3.33 -0.55
C VAL A 56 4.26 -3.35 -1.92
N THR A 57 3.52 -4.42 -2.24
CA THR A 57 2.70 -4.48 -3.46
C THR A 57 1.24 -4.56 -3.07
N GLU A 58 0.48 -3.52 -3.39
CA GLU A 58 -0.95 -3.40 -3.15
C GLU A 58 -1.71 -3.64 -4.45
N ARG A 59 -2.82 -4.37 -4.40
CA ARG A 59 -3.71 -4.63 -5.54
C ARG A 59 -5.11 -4.22 -5.17
N PHE A 60 -5.68 -3.29 -5.91
CA PHE A 60 -7.04 -2.81 -5.74
C PHE A 60 -7.88 -3.27 -6.93
N THR A 61 -8.76 -4.25 -6.70
CA THR A 61 -9.61 -4.85 -7.73
C THR A 61 -11.07 -4.58 -7.42
N ARG A 62 -11.80 -3.96 -8.35
CA ARG A 62 -13.24 -3.76 -8.18
C ARG A 62 -13.98 -5.06 -8.47
N VAL A 63 -14.54 -5.68 -7.44
CA VAL A 63 -15.25 -6.98 -7.55
C VAL A 63 -16.77 -6.82 -7.58
N GLY A 64 -17.27 -5.59 -7.48
CA GLY A 64 -18.68 -5.27 -7.64
C GLY A 64 -18.97 -3.77 -7.61
N PRO A 65 -20.24 -3.35 -7.72
CA PRO A 65 -20.62 -1.94 -7.76
C PRO A 65 -20.14 -1.16 -6.53
N GLU A 66 -20.16 -1.79 -5.37
CA GLU A 66 -19.84 -1.18 -4.07
C GLU A 66 -18.75 -1.96 -3.30
N MET A 67 -18.02 -2.85 -3.98
CA MET A 67 -17.05 -3.74 -3.33
C MET A 67 -15.70 -3.71 -4.05
N LEU A 68 -14.65 -3.51 -3.27
CA LEU A 68 -13.26 -3.56 -3.68
C LEU A 68 -12.57 -4.68 -2.93
N GLN A 69 -11.91 -5.57 -3.65
CA GLN A 69 -10.94 -6.49 -3.08
C GLN A 69 -9.60 -5.76 -3.03
N TYR A 70 -9.07 -5.62 -1.83
CA TYR A 70 -7.77 -5.05 -1.57
C TYR A 70 -6.84 -6.14 -1.06
N GLU A 71 -5.72 -6.32 -1.74
CA GLU A 71 -4.67 -7.24 -1.35
C GLU A 71 -3.37 -6.47 -1.17
N TYR A 72 -2.60 -6.78 -0.14
CA TYR A 72 -1.25 -6.28 -0.03
C TYR A 72 -0.29 -7.40 0.29
N THR A 73 0.88 -7.34 -0.35
CA THR A 73 1.99 -8.28 -0.18
C THR A 73 3.19 -7.53 0.35
N LEU A 74 3.79 -8.03 1.43
CA LEU A 74 5.08 -7.55 1.92
C LEU A 74 6.17 -8.52 1.48
N ASP A 75 7.16 -8.00 0.77
CA ASP A 75 8.37 -8.71 0.37
C ASP A 75 9.57 -8.08 1.09
N ASP A 76 10.12 -8.84 2.05
CA ASP A 76 11.33 -8.48 2.78
C ASP A 76 12.12 -9.74 3.15
N PRO A 77 13.07 -10.15 2.29
CA PRO A 77 13.90 -11.35 2.50
C PRO A 77 14.77 -11.29 3.76
N SER A 78 15.01 -10.09 4.30
CA SER A 78 15.77 -9.92 5.54
C SER A 78 14.96 -10.24 6.80
N THR A 79 13.63 -10.24 6.67
CA THR A 79 12.70 -10.54 7.77
C THR A 79 12.04 -11.90 7.60
N TRP A 80 11.60 -12.25 6.39
CA TRP A 80 10.86 -13.48 6.10
C TRP A 80 11.50 -14.28 4.97
N THR A 81 11.37 -15.61 5.02
CA THR A 81 11.91 -16.50 3.97
C THR A 81 11.11 -16.49 2.67
N GLN A 82 9.90 -15.95 2.71
CA GLN A 82 9.03 -15.75 1.56
C GLN A 82 8.11 -14.54 1.80
N PRO A 83 7.63 -13.87 0.74
CA PRO A 83 6.61 -12.84 0.87
C PRO A 83 5.33 -13.41 1.47
N TRP A 84 4.57 -12.55 2.15
CA TRP A 84 3.24 -12.90 2.64
C TRP A 84 2.21 -11.87 2.19
N THR A 85 0.97 -12.34 2.01
CA THR A 85 -0.13 -11.56 1.46
C THR A 85 -1.31 -11.58 2.42
N ALA A 86 -1.97 -10.43 2.58
CA ALA A 86 -3.27 -10.32 3.22
C ALA A 86 -4.29 -9.76 2.24
N CYS A 87 -5.55 -10.17 2.40
CA CYS A 87 -6.66 -9.80 1.53
C CYS A 87 -7.83 -9.31 2.38
N LEU A 88 -8.45 -8.20 1.97
CA LEU A 88 -9.60 -7.58 2.61
C LEU A 88 -10.63 -7.19 1.55
N PHE A 89 -11.91 -7.38 1.88
CA PHE A 89 -13.01 -6.86 1.09
C PHE A 89 -13.52 -5.57 1.72
N MET A 90 -13.40 -4.47 0.98
CA MET A 90 -13.77 -3.13 1.40
C MET A 90 -15.04 -2.69 0.69
N ARG A 91 -15.96 -2.08 1.45
CA ARG A 91 -17.18 -1.49 0.91
C ARG A 91 -17.00 0.01 0.75
N THR A 92 -17.61 0.57 -0.29
CA THR A 92 -17.72 2.02 -0.46
C THR A 92 -18.49 2.64 0.71
N ALA A 93 -18.08 3.81 1.16
CA ALA A 93 -18.84 4.60 2.12
C ALA A 93 -20.21 4.97 1.50
N PRO A 94 -21.33 4.75 2.22
CA PRO A 94 -22.67 4.95 1.68
C PRO A 94 -22.85 6.33 1.03
N GLY A 95 -23.35 6.35 -0.21
CA GLY A 95 -23.68 7.59 -0.93
C GLY A 95 -22.51 8.41 -1.46
N THR A 96 -21.25 7.97 -1.26
CA THR A 96 -20.06 8.73 -1.71
C THR A 96 -19.30 8.06 -2.85
N GLY A 97 -19.39 6.73 -2.98
CA GLY A 97 -18.54 5.96 -3.88
C GLY A 97 -17.04 5.97 -3.49
N VAL A 98 -16.70 6.60 -2.36
CA VAL A 98 -15.33 6.68 -1.84
C VAL A 98 -15.07 5.47 -0.96
N ILE A 99 -13.87 4.91 -1.09
CA ILE A 99 -13.38 3.86 -0.22
C ILE A 99 -12.31 4.47 0.68
N TYR A 100 -12.51 4.36 1.99
CA TYR A 100 -11.53 4.77 2.98
C TYR A 100 -10.80 3.53 3.49
N GLU A 101 -9.49 3.52 3.32
CA GLU A 101 -8.64 2.57 4.00
C GLU A 101 -8.11 3.22 5.29
N PHE A 102 -8.46 2.65 6.43
CA PHE A 102 -7.88 3.03 7.71
C PHE A 102 -6.87 1.94 8.11
N LEU A 103 -5.66 2.03 7.58
CA LEU A 103 -4.56 1.24 8.12
C LEU A 103 -4.20 1.80 9.50
N SER A 104 -4.75 1.16 10.53
CA SER A 104 -4.39 1.42 11.92
C SER A 104 -3.01 0.83 12.19
N TRP A 105 -1.97 1.62 11.95
CA TRP A 105 -0.60 1.26 12.35
C TRP A 105 -0.47 1.30 13.87
N HIS A 106 -0.60 0.14 14.53
CA HIS A 106 -0.16 -0.01 15.92
C HIS A 106 1.35 -0.22 15.92
N ALA A 107 2.09 0.89 15.98
CA ALA A 107 3.48 0.82 16.40
C ALA A 107 3.52 0.48 17.89
N TYR A 108 3.91 -0.76 18.23
CA TYR A 108 4.40 -1.03 19.58
C TYR A 108 5.71 -0.25 19.76
N SER A 109 5.59 0.94 20.35
CA SER A 109 6.72 1.65 20.93
C SER A 109 6.95 1.08 22.32
N ASN A 110 7.83 0.08 22.44
CA ASN A 110 8.43 -0.22 23.73
C ASN A 110 9.51 0.83 23.99
N ILE A 111 9.16 1.83 24.81
CA ILE A 111 10.08 2.53 25.72
C ILE A 111 9.57 2.28 27.12
#